data_AF-A0A165BC30-F1
#
_entry.id   AF-A0A165BC30-F1
#
_cell.length_a   1.000
_cell.length_b   1.000
_cell.length_c   1.000
_cell.angle_alpha   90.00
_cell.angle_beta   90.00
_cell.angle_gamma   90.00
#
_symmetry.space_group_name_H-M   'P 1'
#
loop_
_entity.id
_entity.type
_entity.pdbx_description
1 polymer ?
#
loop_
_entity_poly.entity_id
_entity_poly.type
_entity_poly.pdbx_seq_one_letter_code
_entity_poly.pdbx_strand_id
1 'polypeptide(L)'
;MPLSLGLAIASSAGDIAGQDLARSLTVIAEIISGAAEDIHINKPAATALAHRVQETINIIVDAQMEGEHTIISPEWKAAFDDFKSVLIEIQHALDEIRKQSYLAQIIHRTRTTTTIEDLSQRLKDAFAVLKARL
;
A
#
# COMPACT_ATOMS: atom_id res chain seq x y z
N MET A 1 19.08 1.55 -4.77
CA MET A 1 18.85 0.48 -3.78
C MET A 1 17.36 0.48 -3.47
N PRO A 2 16.58 -0.56 -3.82
CA PRO A 2 15.16 -0.59 -3.44
C PRO A 2 15.09 -0.89 -1.94
N LEU A 3 14.64 0.09 -1.16
CA LEU A 3 14.25 -0.13 0.22
C LEU A 3 13.12 -1.16 0.21
N SER A 4 13.35 -2.35 0.74
CA SER A 4 12.29 -3.35 0.87
C SER A 4 11.22 -2.79 1.82
N LEU A 5 9.95 -2.81 1.40
CA LEU A 5 8.83 -2.27 2.17
C LEU A 5 8.81 -2.76 3.63
N GLY A 6 9.24 -4.00 3.86
CA GLY A 6 9.36 -4.61 5.19
C GLY A 6 10.31 -3.86 6.15
N LEU A 7 11.35 -3.20 5.64
CA LEU A 7 12.26 -2.38 6.47
C LEU A 7 11.63 -1.04 6.84
N ALA A 8 10.89 -0.41 5.93
CA ALA A 8 10.20 0.87 6.18
C ALA A 8 9.05 0.71 7.20
N ILE A 9 8.41 -0.46 7.22
CA ILE A 9 7.31 -0.79 8.12
C ILE A 9 7.81 -1.18 9.53
N ALA A 10 8.97 -1.82 9.65
CA ALA A 10 9.49 -2.27 10.94
C ALA A 10 9.87 -1.11 11.89
N SER A 11 10.24 0.07 11.36
CA SER A 11 10.72 1.17 12.20
C SER A 11 9.62 1.95 12.93
N SER A 12 8.34 1.77 12.57
CA SER A 12 7.23 2.55 13.15
C SER A 12 6.58 1.88 14.36
N ALA A 13 7.02 0.71 14.83
CA ALA A 13 6.31 -0.02 15.88
C ALA A 13 6.55 0.50 17.33
N GLY A 14 7.47 1.46 17.54
CA GLY A 14 8.04 1.77 18.86
C GLY A 14 7.51 2.99 19.61
N ASP A 15 7.24 4.11 18.95
CA ASP A 15 6.67 5.34 19.52
C ASP A 15 6.38 6.23 18.31
N ILE A 16 5.17 6.16 17.77
CA ILE A 16 4.85 6.91 16.56
C ILE A 16 4.51 8.34 16.95
N ALA A 17 5.49 9.23 16.86
CA ALA A 17 5.19 10.60 16.49
C ALA A 17 4.52 10.56 15.11
N GLY A 18 3.32 11.13 14.94
CA GLY A 18 2.53 11.04 13.69
C GLY A 18 3.30 11.41 12.42
N GLN A 19 4.35 12.23 12.56
CA GLN A 19 5.25 12.64 11.49
C GLN A 19 6.14 11.50 10.92
N ASP A 20 6.57 10.55 11.76
CA ASP A 20 7.39 9.42 11.30
C ASP A 20 6.55 8.35 10.58
N LEU A 21 5.30 8.16 11.03
CA LEU A 21 4.31 7.35 10.32
C LEU A 21 3.96 7.93 8.96
N ALA A 22 3.67 9.23 8.91
CA ALA A 22 3.34 9.90 7.66
C ALA A 22 4.46 9.74 6.62
N ARG A 23 5.71 9.97 7.04
CA ARG A 23 6.87 9.77 6.16
C ARG A 23 6.99 8.32 5.67
N SER A 24 6.84 7.34 6.56
CA SER A 24 6.94 5.92 6.19
C SER A 24 5.85 5.52 5.18
N LEU A 25 4.60 5.94 5.40
CA LEU A 25 3.50 5.67 4.48
C LEU A 25 3.71 6.35 3.12
N THR A 26 4.17 7.60 3.07
CA THR A 26 4.47 8.27 1.80
C THR A 26 5.55 7.52 1.01
N VAL A 27 6.62 7.07 1.66
CA VAL A 27 7.66 6.26 1.00
C VAL A 27 7.08 4.95 0.44
N ILE A 28 6.15 4.30 1.15
CA ILE A 28 5.47 3.10 0.68
C ILE A 28 4.67 3.37 -0.60
N ALA A 29 3.93 4.48 -0.63
CA ALA A 29 3.13 4.87 -1.78
C ALA A 29 4.00 5.16 -3.02
N GLU A 30 5.17 5.80 -2.83
CA GLU A 30 6.15 6.05 -3.89
C GLU A 30 6.73 4.73 -4.45
N ILE A 31 7.09 3.78 -3.58
CA ILE A 31 7.61 2.47 -4.00
C ILE A 31 6.58 1.71 -4.83
N ILE A 32 5.31 1.70 -4.39
CA ILE A 32 4.21 1.04 -5.10
C ILE A 32 3.95 1.70 -6.44
N SER A 33 3.96 3.04 -6.49
CA SER A 33 3.78 3.80 -7.72
C SER A 33 4.89 3.52 -8.74
N GLY A 34 6.16 3.53 -8.31
CA GLY A 34 7.27 3.18 -9.19
C GLY A 34 7.18 1.75 -9.72
N ALA A 35 6.78 0.79 -8.88
CA ALA A 35 6.57 -0.59 -9.33
C ALA A 35 5.45 -0.70 -10.40
N ALA A 36 4.36 0.06 -10.24
CA ALA A 36 3.26 0.07 -11.19
C ALA A 36 3.62 0.73 -12.53
N GLU A 37 4.46 1.76 -12.53
CA GLU A 37 4.87 2.49 -13.74
C GLU A 37 5.72 1.64 -14.70
N ASP A 38 6.52 0.72 -14.15
CA ASP A 38 7.42 -0.17 -14.90
C ASP A 38 6.70 -1.39 -15.52
N ILE A 39 5.42 -1.61 -15.19
CA ILE A 39 4.63 -2.72 -15.75
C ILE A 39 4.23 -2.39 -17.19
N HIS A 40 4.39 -3.36 -18.09
CA HIS A 40 4.14 -3.16 -19.52
C HIS A 40 2.72 -3.59 -19.91
N ILE A 41 2.26 -4.74 -19.42
CA ILE A 41 0.91 -5.27 -19.68
C ILE A 41 0.02 -5.01 -18.47
N ASN A 42 -1.22 -4.55 -18.70
CA ASN A 42 -2.15 -4.12 -17.64
C ASN A 42 -1.69 -2.90 -16.83
N LYS A 43 -0.76 -2.11 -17.38
CA LYS A 43 -0.30 -0.85 -16.77
C LYS A 43 -1.45 0.02 -16.23
N PRO A 44 -2.54 0.28 -16.97
CA PRO A 44 -3.64 1.12 -16.46
C PRO A 44 -4.27 0.60 -15.16
N ALA A 45 -4.40 -0.72 -15.01
CA ALA A 45 -4.94 -1.33 -13.80
C ALA A 45 -3.95 -1.22 -12.63
N ALA A 46 -2.66 -1.46 -12.90
CA ALA A 46 -1.60 -1.33 -11.90
C ALA A 46 -1.46 0.12 -11.40
N THR A 47 -1.48 1.10 -12.32
CA THR A 47 -1.39 2.52 -11.96
C THR A 47 -2.64 3.00 -11.22
N ALA A 48 -3.82 2.49 -11.57
CA ALA A 48 -5.05 2.79 -10.82
C ALA A 48 -4.99 2.24 -9.39
N LEU A 49 -4.43 1.04 -9.18
CA LEU A 49 -4.21 0.48 -7.84
C LEU A 49 -3.22 1.34 -7.05
N ALA A 50 -2.09 1.73 -7.65
CA ALA A 50 -1.11 2.59 -6.99
C ALA A 50 -1.71 3.96 -6.60
N HIS A 51 -2.53 4.56 -7.46
CA HIS A 51 -3.23 5.80 -7.14
C HIS A 51 -4.16 5.65 -5.93
N ARG A 52 -4.92 4.55 -5.85
CA ARG A 52 -5.78 4.26 -4.69
C ARG A 52 -4.99 4.08 -3.40
N VAL A 53 -3.81 3.45 -3.48
CA VAL A 53 -2.89 3.35 -2.34
C VAL A 53 -2.45 4.73 -1.87
N GLN A 54 -2.03 5.60 -2.79
CA GLN A 54 -1.66 6.98 -2.46
C GLN A 54 -2.82 7.76 -1.82
N GLU A 55 -4.02 7.68 -2.40
CA GLU A 55 -5.21 8.34 -1.86
C GLU A 55 -5.54 7.88 -0.43
N THR A 56 -5.53 6.56 -0.19
CA THR A 56 -5.83 6.02 1.15
C THR A 56 -4.76 6.38 2.17
N ILE A 57 -3.50 6.40 1.77
CA ILE A 57 -2.40 6.86 2.62
C ILE A 57 -2.54 8.35 2.96
N ASN A 58 -2.84 9.21 1.99
CA ASN A 58 -3.02 10.63 2.23
C ASN A 58 -4.13 10.89 3.27
N ILE A 59 -5.27 10.19 3.16
CA ILE A 59 -6.36 10.31 4.14
C ILE A 59 -5.90 9.94 5.56
N ILE A 60 -5.07 8.91 5.71
CA ILE A 60 -4.53 8.50 7.02
C ILE A 60 -3.58 9.58 7.54
N VAL A 61 -2.68 10.09 6.68
CA VAL A 61 -1.72 11.12 7.05
C VAL A 61 -2.42 12.39 7.50
N ASP A 62 -3.39 12.87 6.73
CA ASP A 62 -4.17 14.07 7.04
C ASP A 62 -4.90 13.91 8.39
N ALA A 63 -5.57 12.77 8.61
CA ALA A 63 -6.23 12.48 9.88
C ALA A 63 -5.26 12.49 11.09
N GLN A 64 -4.04 11.99 10.92
CA GLN A 64 -3.03 11.99 11.98
C GLN A 64 -2.38 13.36 12.21
N MET A 65 -2.36 14.24 11.20
CA MET A 65 -1.86 15.61 11.33
C MET A 65 -2.88 16.56 11.96
N GLU A 66 -4.18 16.33 11.71
CA GLU A 66 -5.27 17.11 12.28
C GLU A 66 -5.62 16.71 13.73
N GLY A 67 -5.36 15.45 14.11
CA GLY A 67 -5.64 14.95 15.45
C GLY A 67 -4.56 15.32 16.48
N GLU A 68 -4.86 16.26 17.38
CA GLU A 68 -4.12 16.40 18.64
C GLU A 68 -4.34 15.13 19.49
N HIS A 69 -3.40 14.18 19.40
CA HIS A 69 -3.39 12.91 20.14
C HIS A 69 -4.47 11.91 19.73
N THR A 70 -4.28 11.26 18.57
CA THR A 70 -4.88 9.94 18.32
C THR A 70 -4.44 9.01 19.46
N ILE A 71 -5.33 8.69 20.39
CA ILE A 71 -5.09 7.60 21.33
C ILE A 71 -5.04 6.35 20.45
N ILE A 72 -3.82 5.84 20.22
CA ILE A 72 -3.58 4.61 19.46
C ILE A 72 -4.21 3.46 20.27
N SER A 73 -5.48 3.16 19.96
CA SER A 73 -6.16 2.04 20.58
C SER A 73 -5.56 0.73 20.05
N PRO A 74 -5.58 -0.36 20.82
CA PRO A 74 -5.16 -1.67 20.33
C PRO A 74 -5.90 -2.09 19.06
N GLU A 75 -7.17 -1.69 18.93
CA GLU A 75 -8.01 -1.98 17.76
C GLU A 75 -7.57 -1.18 16.53
N TRP A 76 -7.19 0.09 16.70
CA TRP A 76 -6.61 0.89 15.62
C TRP A 76 -5.29 0.29 15.16
N LYS A 77 -4.43 -0.11 16.11
CA LYS A 77 -3.14 -0.73 15.80
C LYS A 77 -3.31 -2.03 15.01
N ALA A 78 -4.23 -2.89 15.42
CA ALA A 78 -4.55 -4.12 14.69
C ALA A 78 -5.05 -3.85 13.26
N ALA A 79 -5.99 -2.92 13.11
CA ALA A 79 -6.49 -2.51 11.79
C ALA A 79 -5.38 -1.90 10.90
N PHE A 80 -4.46 -1.15 11.52
CA PHE A 80 -3.33 -0.57 10.83
C PHE A 80 -2.28 -1.63 10.42
N ASP A 81 -2.04 -2.64 11.25
CA ASP A 81 -1.18 -3.78 10.92
C ASP A 81 -1.76 -4.59 9.74
N ASP A 82 -3.07 -4.83 9.72
CA ASP A 82 -3.76 -5.47 8.60
C ASP A 82 -3.63 -4.64 7.31
N PHE A 83 -3.85 -3.33 7.40
CA PHE A 83 -3.66 -2.40 6.27
C PHE A 83 -2.23 -2.46 5.73
N LYS A 84 -1.22 -2.45 6.60
CA LYS A 84 0.18 -2.59 6.19
C LYS A 84 0.46 -3.94 5.52
N SER A 85 -0.13 -5.03 6.00
CA SER A 85 0.01 -6.33 5.35
C SER A 85 -0.48 -6.28 3.90
N VAL A 86 -1.64 -5.66 3.66
CA VAL A 86 -2.18 -5.48 2.31
C VAL A 86 -1.26 -4.62 1.44
N LEU A 87 -0.65 -3.56 1.98
CA LEU A 87 0.34 -2.75 1.23
C LEU A 87 1.58 -3.56 0.83
N ILE A 88 2.08 -4.42 1.73
CA ILE A 88 3.20 -5.33 1.43
C ILE A 88 2.82 -6.29 0.30
N GLU A 89 1.62 -6.86 0.36
CA GLU A 89 1.15 -7.79 -0.67
C GLU A 89 0.98 -7.11 -2.03
N ILE A 90 0.47 -5.87 -2.05
CA ILE A 90 0.39 -5.05 -3.28
C ILE A 90 1.78 -4.82 -3.85
N GLN A 91 2.73 -4.37 -3.02
CA GLN A 91 4.09 -4.11 -3.47
C GLN A 91 4.74 -5.37 -4.02
N HIS A 92 4.61 -6.50 -3.33
CA HIS A 92 5.16 -7.77 -3.76
C HIS A 92 4.54 -8.24 -5.08
N ALA A 93 3.22 -8.17 -5.22
CA ALA A 93 2.54 -8.57 -6.45
C ALA A 93 2.96 -7.71 -7.65
N LEU A 94 3.01 -6.38 -7.49
CA LEU A 94 3.44 -5.48 -8.55
C LEU A 94 4.92 -5.68 -8.91
N ASP A 95 5.78 -5.93 -7.93
CA ASP A 95 7.19 -6.22 -8.16
C ASP A 95 7.40 -7.54 -8.92
N GLU A 96 6.64 -8.59 -8.59
CA GLU A 96 6.65 -9.86 -9.32
C GLU A 96 6.16 -9.68 -10.76
N ILE A 97 5.07 -8.94 -10.98
CA ILE A 97 4.56 -8.65 -12.33
C ILE A 97 5.60 -7.86 -13.14
N ARG A 98 6.22 -6.84 -12.52
CA ARG A 98 7.23 -6.00 -13.16
C ARG A 98 8.45 -6.80 -13.62
N LYS A 99 8.92 -7.76 -12.80
CA LYS A 99 10.09 -8.60 -13.11
C LYS A 99 9.81 -9.63 -14.21
N GLN A 100 8.55 -9.93 -14.51
CA GLN A 100 8.22 -10.84 -15.60
C GLN A 100 8.62 -10.26 -16.95
N SER A 101 9.08 -11.14 -17.85
CA SER A 101 9.30 -10.77 -19.24
C SER A 101 7.99 -10.33 -19.90
N TYR A 102 8.09 -9.51 -20.93
CA TYR A 102 6.93 -9.03 -21.69
C TYR A 102 6.00 -10.16 -22.17
N LEU A 103 6.57 -11.28 -22.65
CA LEU A 103 5.80 -12.44 -23.09
C LEU A 103 5.07 -13.13 -21.94
N ALA A 104 5.72 -13.27 -20.76
CA ALA A 104 5.07 -13.83 -19.58
C ALA A 104 3.91 -12.94 -19.11
N GLN A 105 4.08 -11.63 -19.14
CA GLN A 105 3.00 -10.69 -18.81
C GLN A 105 1.81 -10.78 -19.78
N ILE A 106 2.05 -11.05 -21.08
CA ILE A 106 0.98 -11.31 -22.05
C ILE A 106 0.24 -12.60 -21.72
N ILE A 107 0.98 -13.71 -21.50
CA ILE A 107 0.40 -15.04 -21.23
C ILE A 107 -0.46 -14.99 -19.95
N HIS A 108 -0.01 -14.27 -18.93
CA HIS A 108 -0.70 -14.17 -17.64
C HIS A 108 -1.63 -12.96 -17.52
N ARG A 109 -1.88 -12.21 -18.60
CA ARG A 109 -2.65 -10.96 -18.57
C ARG A 109 -3.94 -11.04 -17.76
N THR A 110 -4.80 -12.03 -18.03
CA THR A 110 -6.08 -12.17 -17.34
C THR A 110 -5.90 -12.45 -15.85
N ARG A 111 -4.99 -13.37 -15.50
CA ARG A 111 -4.67 -13.69 -14.10
C ARG A 111 -4.11 -12.47 -13.36
N THR A 112 -3.25 -11.71 -14.02
CA THR A 112 -2.69 -10.46 -13.49
C THR A 112 -3.78 -9.43 -13.24
N THR A 113 -4.72 -9.25 -14.17
CA THR A 113 -5.87 -8.35 -13.97
C THR A 113 -6.69 -8.76 -12.75
N THR A 114 -7.07 -10.04 -12.65
CA THR A 114 -7.82 -10.55 -11.48
C THR A 114 -7.05 -10.36 -10.17
N THR A 115 -5.73 -10.53 -10.19
CA THR A 115 -4.88 -10.32 -9.00
C THR A 115 -4.89 -8.85 -8.57
N ILE A 116 -4.79 -7.91 -9.52
CA ILE A 116 -4.84 -6.47 -9.24
C ILE A 116 -6.22 -6.05 -8.71
N GLU A 117 -7.30 -6.63 -9.26
CA GLU A 117 -8.67 -6.38 -8.80
C GLU A 117 -8.91 -6.87 -7.37
N ASP A 118 -8.49 -8.10 -7.06
CA ASP A 118 -8.57 -8.67 -5.71
C ASP A 118 -7.80 -7.82 -4.70
N LEU A 119 -6.55 -7.44 -5.03
CA LEU A 119 -5.74 -6.57 -4.18
C LEU A 119 -6.37 -5.18 -4.00
N SER A 120 -7.00 -4.63 -5.03
CA SER A 120 -7.73 -3.37 -4.91
C SER A 120 -8.93 -3.48 -3.98
N GLN A 121 -9.62 -4.62 -3.98
CA GLN A 121 -10.75 -4.86 -3.08
C GLN A 121 -10.27 -5.03 -1.64
N ARG A 122 -9.19 -5.79 -1.43
CA ARG A 122 -8.58 -5.98 -0.11
C ARG A 122 -8.04 -4.69 0.49
N LEU A 123 -7.45 -3.81 -0.32
CA LEU A 123 -7.03 -2.47 0.09
C LEU A 123 -8.22 -1.66 0.60
N LYS A 124 -9.33 -1.66 -0.17
CA LYS A 124 -10.55 -0.95 0.18
C LYS A 124 -11.13 -1.46 1.50
N ASP A 125 -11.16 -2.77 1.69
CA ASP A 125 -11.72 -3.39 2.89
C ASP A 125 -10.86 -3.11 4.12
N ALA A 126 -9.54 -3.30 4.03
CA ALA A 126 -8.62 -2.98 5.12
C ALA A 126 -8.65 -1.48 5.49
N PHE A 127 -8.69 -0.61 4.48
CA PHE A 127 -8.82 0.82 4.69
C PHE A 127 -10.15 1.20 5.34
N ALA A 128 -11.27 0.57 4.96
CA ALA A 128 -12.57 0.83 5.58
C ALA A 128 -12.58 0.48 7.07
N VAL A 129 -11.95 -0.64 7.45
CA VAL A 129 -11.79 -1.06 8.86
C VAL A 129 -10.95 -0.05 9.64
N LEU A 130 -9.83 0.42 9.05
CA LEU A 130 -8.98 1.42 9.67
C LEU A 130 -9.68 2.77 9.80
N LYS A 131 -10.36 3.22 8.74
CA LYS A 131 -11.07 4.51 8.69
C LYS A 131 -12.19 4.60 9.72
N ALA A 132 -12.86 3.49 10.04
CA ALA A 132 -13.87 3.45 11.10
C ALA A 132 -13.30 3.70 12.51
N ARG A 133 -11.97 3.77 12.64
CA ARG A 133 -11.22 3.93 13.89
C ARG A 133 -10.31 5.17 13.89
N LEU A 134 -10.30 5.95 12.80
CA LEU A 134 -9.65 7.28 12.72
C LEU A 134 -10.54 8.30 13.42
#